data_AF-A0A418WCF4-F1
#
_entry.id   AF-A0A418WCF4-F1
#
_cell.length_a   1.000
_cell.length_b   1.000
_cell.length_c   1.000
_cell.angle_alpha   90.00
_cell.angle_beta   90.00
_cell.angle_gamma   90.00
#
_symmetry.space_group_name_H-M   'P 1'
#
loop_
_entity.id
_entity.type
_entity.pdbx_description
1 polymer ?
#
loop_
_entity_poly.entity_id
_entity_poly.type
_entity_poly.pdbx_seq_one_letter_code
_entity_poly.pdbx_strand_id
1 'polypeptide(L)'
;MLRQLLLGQLCLWLVTLVGGVADAQTDRAIRQWQAGEYMIDAYLDDDRSSAWSQLDEIDPSIPLNLRFSRPDGSVAAIIRGDPQASVAYWELLADNIRLSGTDDRFVAFGHFEGGNCCGRVEVFRLGETPHLFASTPWNRGEREAIVKTAHGWVATTIDSSMDRNAFRGHPGTTLTLMQWRLTAAGFVIAPELGKASSDGTSELSKQCEMVGGWHGPRCSDYFGPGMTDGEMADQIRATVARAKGDGREILERLPNDVVAAIGSGRASRVFDSLAAAGAPPMVSRVLAQLYLQSPYWPEVVKLNSLATMLGPLTSNTPVIAEAIARDRLLWPLSVLGGPVLGLLEQTCGPVESRQRLLDADGGELASSVAAGCPRIQATTRPDDVAGAMAVHSDGRRDLFILTRQGGLVIHRDGKGWLSLVDNDQDGRADEIHIYADKKIYSCPLTDAAGTMDCVDQFRAAE
;
A
#
# COMPACT_ATOMS: atom_id res chain seq x y z
N MET A 1 0.35 45.30 31.78
CA MET A 1 1.29 45.66 30.69
C MET A 1 2.66 45.10 31.04
N LEU A 2 3.13 44.17 30.21
CA LEU A 2 4.53 43.77 30.00
C LEU A 2 5.33 43.00 31.07
N ARG A 3 5.79 41.82 30.59
CA ARG A 3 7.10 41.17 30.79
C ARG A 3 7.25 40.12 31.91
N GLN A 4 6.59 38.98 31.68
CA GLN A 4 7.26 37.68 31.67
C GLN A 4 7.58 37.33 30.21
N LEU A 5 8.86 37.17 29.86
CA LEU A 5 9.32 36.52 28.61
C LEU A 5 10.86 36.42 28.62
N LEU A 6 11.35 35.25 28.19
CA LEU A 6 12.74 34.88 27.85
C LEU A 6 13.59 34.21 28.95
N LEU A 7 13.15 32.99 29.30
CA LEU A 7 14.01 31.81 29.27
C LEU A 7 14.39 31.53 27.81
N GLY A 8 15.68 31.55 27.47
CA GLY A 8 16.15 31.25 26.12
C GLY A 8 17.67 31.15 26.06
N GLN A 9 18.14 29.97 25.66
CA GLN A 9 19.50 29.66 25.19
C GLN A 9 20.62 29.58 26.23
N LEU A 10 20.87 28.36 26.72
CA LEU A 10 22.21 27.73 26.78
C LEU A 10 22.07 26.35 27.44
N CYS A 11 21.85 25.31 26.63
CA CYS A 11 22.29 23.97 26.98
C CYS A 11 23.05 23.42 25.78
N LEU A 12 24.37 23.56 25.93
CA LEU A 12 25.42 23.05 25.09
C LEU A 12 25.31 21.52 25.01
N TRP A 13 25.56 20.99 23.81
CA TRP A 13 25.82 19.58 23.56
C TRP A 13 26.85 19.03 24.56
N LEU A 14 26.49 17.97 25.27
CA LEU A 14 27.45 17.15 26.00
C LEU A 14 27.42 15.75 25.39
N VAL A 15 28.32 15.52 24.43
CA VAL A 15 28.85 14.19 24.15
C VAL A 15 29.72 13.85 25.36
N THR A 16 29.19 13.10 26.32
CA THR A 16 30.01 12.51 27.38
C THR A 16 30.87 11.41 26.79
N LEU A 17 32.08 11.76 26.34
CA LEU A 17 33.23 10.85 26.25
C LEU A 17 33.64 10.47 27.68
N VAL A 18 33.00 9.43 28.25
CA VAL A 18 33.50 8.81 29.47
C VAL A 18 34.65 7.89 29.07
N GLY A 19 35.87 8.41 29.16
CA GLY A 19 37.06 7.59 29.22
C GLY A 19 37.11 6.87 30.57
N GLY A 20 37.08 5.54 30.56
CA GLY A 20 37.15 4.73 31.77
C GLY A 20 37.37 3.24 31.50
N VAL A 21 38.65 2.86 31.51
CA VAL A 21 39.21 1.51 31.58
C VAL A 21 39.07 0.64 30.32
N ALA A 22 40.23 0.37 29.72
CA ALA A 22 40.43 -0.57 28.63
C ALA A 22 40.11 -2.00 29.08
N ASP A 23 39.19 -2.65 28.37
CA ASP A 23 39.15 -4.10 28.25
C ASP A 23 38.75 -4.45 26.80
N ALA A 24 39.25 -5.57 26.30
CA ALA A 24 39.31 -5.89 24.88
C ALA A 24 37.92 -6.05 24.21
N GLN A 25 37.72 -5.30 23.12
CA GLN A 25 36.62 -5.25 22.13
C GLN A 25 36.04 -3.83 22.05
N THR A 26 36.58 -3.00 21.16
CA THR A 26 36.29 -1.57 21.06
C THR A 26 35.01 -1.31 20.26
N ASP A 27 33.88 -1.82 20.75
CA ASP A 27 32.56 -1.32 20.33
C ASP A 27 32.40 0.13 20.80
N ARG A 28 32.70 1.10 19.93
CA ARG A 28 32.41 2.52 20.22
C ARG A 28 30.93 2.81 19.95
N ALA A 29 30.21 3.25 20.97
CA ALA A 29 28.82 3.72 20.82
C ALA A 29 28.78 5.05 20.07
N ILE A 30 27.87 5.17 19.11
CA ILE A 30 27.61 6.36 18.29
C ILE A 30 26.44 7.16 18.86
N ARG A 31 25.42 6.48 19.40
CA ARG A 31 24.29 7.12 20.08
C ARG A 31 23.85 6.26 21.25
N GLN A 32 23.32 6.92 22.28
CA GLN A 32 22.84 6.27 23.49
C GLN A 32 21.47 6.83 23.87
N TRP A 33 20.56 5.94 24.26
CA TRP A 33 19.22 6.27 24.72
C TRP A 33 18.88 5.49 25.99
N GLN A 34 17.87 5.94 26.73
CA GLN A 34 17.31 5.21 27.85
C GLN A 34 15.90 4.77 27.49
N ALA A 35 15.56 3.50 27.76
CA ALA A 35 14.25 2.89 27.55
C ALA A 35 13.76 2.22 28.83
N GLY A 36 13.03 2.98 29.65
CA GLY A 36 12.70 2.58 31.02
C GLY A 36 13.96 2.38 31.85
N GLU A 37 14.26 1.13 32.20
CA GLU A 37 15.45 0.74 32.98
C GLU A 37 16.65 0.38 32.10
N TYR A 38 16.47 0.23 30.79
CA TYR A 38 17.55 -0.18 29.90
C TYR A 38 18.28 1.03 29.29
N MET A 39 19.59 0.91 29.13
CA MET A 39 20.39 1.77 28.25
C MET A 39 20.49 1.12 26.87
N ILE A 40 20.29 1.88 25.82
CA ILE A 40 20.37 1.41 24.43
C ILE A 40 21.54 2.12 23.77
N ASP A 41 22.50 1.38 23.24
CA ASP A 41 23.63 1.92 22.49
C ASP A 41 23.49 1.51 21.02
N ALA A 42 23.51 2.48 20.09
CA ALA A 42 23.80 2.20 18.69
C ALA A 42 25.33 2.23 18.50
N TYR A 43 25.89 1.18 17.92
CA TYR A 43 27.35 1.02 17.78
C TYR A 43 27.71 0.30 16.47
N LEU A 44 29.00 0.33 16.12
CA LEU A 44 29.57 -0.42 15.00
C LEU A 44 30.46 -1.53 15.54
N ASP A 45 30.43 -2.72 14.92
CA ASP A 45 31.46 -3.74 15.16
C ASP A 45 32.85 -3.19 14.74
N ASP A 46 33.84 -3.43 15.59
CA ASP A 46 35.17 -2.79 15.67
C ASP A 46 36.12 -2.94 14.44
N ASP A 47 35.70 -3.64 13.36
CA ASP A 47 36.58 -3.95 12.22
C ASP A 47 36.75 -2.81 11.18
N ARG A 48 36.13 -1.63 11.39
CA ARG A 48 36.18 -0.48 10.45
C ARG A 48 36.75 0.80 11.07
N SER A 49 37.87 0.69 11.80
CA SER A 49 38.54 1.77 12.55
C SER A 49 38.91 3.03 11.74
N SER A 50 38.88 3.02 10.41
CA SER A 50 39.21 4.18 9.57
C SER A 50 38.06 5.17 9.29
N ALA A 51 36.80 4.84 9.64
CA ALA A 51 35.64 5.70 9.35
C ALA A 51 35.32 6.76 10.43
N TRP A 52 36.02 6.74 11.56
CA TRP A 52 35.62 7.48 12.78
C TRP A 52 35.94 8.99 12.76
N SER A 53 36.79 9.48 11.85
CA SER A 53 37.24 10.89 11.87
C SER A 53 36.33 11.87 11.11
N GLN A 54 35.15 11.46 10.63
CA GLN A 54 34.21 12.29 9.87
C GLN A 54 32.79 12.33 10.46
N LEU A 55 32.66 12.04 11.77
CA LEU A 55 31.39 11.79 12.47
C LEU A 55 30.46 13.00 12.70
N ASP A 56 30.73 14.17 12.11
CA ASP A 56 29.71 15.23 12.06
C ASP A 56 28.58 14.86 11.08
N GLU A 57 28.82 13.91 10.16
CA GLU A 57 27.81 13.28 9.31
C GLU A 57 28.00 11.76 9.36
N ILE A 58 27.17 11.05 10.14
CA ILE A 58 27.12 9.58 10.09
C ILE A 58 26.78 9.21 8.65
N ASP A 59 27.70 8.58 7.93
CA ASP A 59 27.40 8.01 6.62
C ASP A 59 26.27 6.99 6.80
N PRO A 60 25.06 7.24 6.24
CA PRO A 60 23.93 6.34 6.40
C PRO A 60 24.20 4.96 5.77
N SER A 61 25.29 4.81 5.01
CA SER A 61 25.73 3.55 4.40
C SER A 61 26.24 2.49 5.40
N ILE A 62 26.48 2.86 6.66
CA ILE A 62 27.10 1.97 7.64
C ILE A 62 26.03 1.26 8.49
N PRO A 63 25.96 -0.09 8.45
CA PRO A 63 25.02 -0.86 9.27
C PRO A 63 25.26 -0.62 10.76
N LEU A 64 24.22 -0.20 11.48
CA LEU A 64 24.27 0.03 12.93
C LEU A 64 23.75 -1.19 13.71
N ASN A 65 24.49 -1.59 14.74
CA ASN A 65 24.05 -2.56 15.74
C ASN A 65 23.38 -1.84 16.91
N LEU A 66 22.38 -2.46 17.54
CA LEU A 66 21.74 -1.96 18.76
C LEU A 66 22.07 -2.87 19.94
N ARG A 67 22.60 -2.32 21.03
CA ARG A 67 22.86 -3.03 22.29
C ARG A 67 21.91 -2.52 23.36
N PHE A 68 21.24 -3.43 24.05
CA PHE A 68 20.36 -3.13 25.19
C PHE A 68 21.05 -3.59 26.45
N SER A 69 21.32 -2.67 27.38
CA SER A 69 22.02 -2.90 28.64
C SER A 69 21.07 -2.63 29.82
N ARG A 70 21.09 -3.47 30.85
CA ARG A 70 20.31 -3.31 32.09
C ARG A 70 20.91 -2.22 33.00
N PRO A 71 20.20 -1.78 34.06
CA PRO A 71 20.76 -0.82 35.04
C PRO A 71 22.05 -1.29 35.69
N ASP A 72 22.24 -2.61 35.84
CA ASP A 72 23.44 -3.22 36.40
C ASP A 72 24.62 -3.28 35.41
N GLY A 73 24.44 -2.75 34.19
CA GLY A 73 25.43 -2.77 33.12
C GLY A 73 25.49 -4.07 32.32
N SER A 74 24.72 -5.10 32.67
CA SER A 74 24.69 -6.35 31.91
C SER A 74 24.00 -6.17 30.55
N VAL A 75 24.54 -6.77 29.50
CA VAL A 75 23.91 -6.75 28.18
C VAL A 75 22.69 -7.70 28.18
N ALA A 76 21.52 -7.15 27.90
CA ALA A 76 20.27 -7.89 27.72
C ALA A 76 20.10 -8.40 26.28
N ALA A 77 20.49 -7.62 25.27
CA ALA A 77 20.51 -8.05 23.87
C ALA A 77 21.49 -7.25 23.02
N ILE A 78 21.81 -7.85 21.87
CA ILE A 78 22.40 -7.19 20.72
C ILE A 78 21.56 -7.54 19.49
N ILE A 79 21.11 -6.52 18.77
CA ILE A 79 20.53 -6.62 17.43
C ILE A 79 21.61 -6.19 16.46
N ARG A 80 21.99 -7.07 15.53
CA ARG A 80 23.00 -6.73 14.52
C ARG A 80 22.33 -6.16 13.28
N GLY A 81 22.87 -5.06 12.75
CA GLY A 81 22.48 -4.55 11.44
C GLY A 81 22.88 -5.55 10.34
N ASP A 82 22.19 -5.54 9.21
CA ASP A 82 22.55 -6.40 8.07
C ASP A 82 23.83 -5.87 7.40
N PRO A 83 24.94 -6.62 7.42
CA PRO A 83 26.20 -6.19 6.82
C PRO A 83 26.15 -6.11 5.28
N GLN A 84 25.17 -6.74 4.63
CA GLN A 84 24.96 -6.70 3.18
C GLN A 84 24.04 -5.56 2.73
N ALA A 85 23.23 -5.01 3.64
CA ALA A 85 22.41 -3.83 3.37
C ALA A 85 23.30 -2.59 3.42
N SER A 86 23.76 -2.14 2.26
CA SER A 86 24.75 -1.07 2.12
C SER A 86 24.33 0.31 2.63
N VAL A 87 23.12 0.46 3.22
CA VAL A 87 22.61 1.71 3.82
C VAL A 87 21.48 1.44 4.84
N ALA A 88 21.69 0.54 5.81
CA ALA A 88 20.72 0.23 6.85
C ALA A 88 20.95 1.05 8.14
N TYR A 89 19.92 1.74 8.65
CA TYR A 89 19.99 2.43 9.93
C TYR A 89 18.70 2.29 10.75
N TRP A 90 18.82 2.54 12.06
CA TRP A 90 17.74 2.44 13.03
C TRP A 90 17.49 3.78 13.71
N GLU A 91 16.22 4.12 13.89
CA GLU A 91 15.78 5.30 14.63
C GLU A 91 14.86 4.89 15.77
N LEU A 92 15.17 5.28 17.01
CA LEU A 92 14.28 5.05 18.15
C LEU A 92 13.02 5.92 18.01
N LEU A 93 11.87 5.28 17.88
CA LEU A 93 10.58 5.97 17.78
C LEU A 93 9.89 6.08 19.15
N ALA A 94 9.81 4.98 19.89
CA ALA A 94 9.17 4.98 21.22
C ALA A 94 9.77 3.90 22.12
N ASP A 95 9.88 4.17 23.42
CA ASP A 95 10.57 3.31 24.40
C ASP A 95 9.67 2.90 25.59
N ASN A 96 8.46 3.44 25.61
CA ASN A 96 7.50 3.34 26.71
C ASN A 96 6.22 2.59 26.29
N ILE A 97 6.32 1.72 25.29
CA ILE A 97 5.17 0.97 24.78
C ILE A 97 4.73 -0.06 25.84
N ARG A 98 3.44 -0.05 26.11
CA ARG A 98 2.72 -0.99 26.97
C ARG A 98 1.45 -1.41 26.24
N LEU A 99 1.24 -2.72 26.14
CA LEU A 99 0.02 -3.26 25.55
C LEU A 99 -0.99 -3.55 26.65
N SER A 100 -2.27 -3.31 26.36
CA SER A 100 -3.33 -3.62 27.32
C SER A 100 -3.35 -5.11 27.63
N GLY A 101 -3.43 -5.45 28.91
CA GLY A 101 -3.45 -6.84 29.37
C GLY A 101 -2.09 -7.54 29.39
N THR A 102 -0.97 -6.82 29.21
CA THR A 102 0.37 -7.37 29.39
C THR A 102 1.20 -6.50 30.34
N ASP A 103 2.08 -7.13 31.13
CA ASP A 103 3.09 -6.44 31.95
C ASP A 103 4.39 -6.16 31.17
N ASP A 104 4.43 -6.62 29.92
CA ASP A 104 5.60 -6.55 29.06
C ASP A 104 5.95 -5.12 28.66
N ARG A 105 7.25 -4.88 28.56
CA ARG A 105 7.80 -3.60 28.09
C ARG A 105 8.21 -3.74 26.63
N PHE A 106 7.89 -2.76 25.80
CA PHE A 106 8.27 -2.77 24.39
C PHE A 106 8.95 -1.46 23.99
N VAL A 107 9.79 -1.56 22.95
CA VAL A 107 10.46 -0.45 22.28
C VAL A 107 10.20 -0.56 20.78
N ALA A 108 9.97 0.56 20.11
CA ALA A 108 9.76 0.65 18.68
C ALA A 108 10.88 1.44 18.01
N PHE A 109 11.33 0.92 16.88
CA PHE A 109 12.30 1.56 16.00
C PHE A 109 11.74 1.68 14.59
N GLY A 110 12.13 2.75 13.90
CA GLY A 110 12.10 2.80 12.45
C GLY A 110 13.37 2.13 11.93
N HIS A 111 13.22 1.11 11.10
CA HIS A 111 14.33 0.44 10.42
C HIS A 111 14.28 0.84 8.95
N PHE A 112 15.37 1.42 8.43
CA PHE A 112 15.43 2.00 7.10
C PHE A 112 16.58 1.43 6.28
N GLU A 113 16.36 1.13 5.00
CA GLU A 113 17.42 0.79 4.04
C GLU A 113 17.48 1.75 2.84
N GLY A 114 18.68 1.93 2.30
CA GLY A 114 18.91 2.60 1.02
C GLY A 114 18.77 4.12 1.06
N GLY A 115 19.04 4.76 2.21
CA GLY A 115 19.07 6.22 2.31
C GLY A 115 17.69 6.87 2.31
N ASN A 116 16.78 6.38 3.15
CA ASN A 116 15.36 6.74 3.27
C ASN A 116 14.46 6.19 2.15
N CYS A 117 14.94 5.20 1.39
CA CYS A 117 14.19 4.68 0.26
C CYS A 117 13.29 3.50 0.61
N CYS A 118 13.45 2.85 1.77
CA CYS A 118 12.53 1.85 2.31
C CYS A 118 12.57 1.90 3.84
N GLY A 119 11.42 1.74 4.51
CA GLY A 119 11.34 1.78 5.97
C GLY A 119 10.25 0.85 6.51
N ARG A 120 10.39 0.45 7.78
CA ARG A 120 9.32 -0.22 8.55
C ARG A 120 9.43 0.11 10.03
N VAL A 121 8.33 0.00 10.76
CA VAL A 121 8.33 0.02 12.23
C VAL A 121 8.56 -1.40 12.76
N GLU A 122 9.60 -1.56 13.56
CA GLU A 122 9.88 -2.78 14.31
C GLU A 122 9.69 -2.55 15.80
N VAL A 123 8.93 -3.44 16.44
CA VAL A 123 8.67 -3.41 17.87
C VAL A 123 9.32 -4.62 18.51
N PHE A 124 10.13 -4.39 19.53
CA PHE A 124 10.83 -5.43 20.29
C PHE A 124 10.23 -5.54 21.69
N ARG A 125 10.00 -6.78 22.13
CA ARG A 125 9.66 -7.06 23.53
C ARG A 125 10.95 -7.07 24.34
N LEU A 126 11.01 -6.23 25.37
CA LEU A 126 12.13 -6.14 26.30
C LEU A 126 11.94 -7.19 27.41
N GLY A 127 13.02 -7.94 27.71
CA GLY A 127 13.03 -9.04 28.67
C GLY A 127 14.44 -9.59 28.88
N GLU A 128 14.59 -10.84 29.34
CA GLU A 128 15.91 -11.48 29.45
C GLU A 128 16.63 -11.60 28.11
N THR A 129 15.86 -11.85 27.04
CA THR A 129 16.33 -11.83 25.65
C THR A 129 15.31 -11.10 24.78
N PRO A 130 15.61 -9.85 24.39
CA PRO A 130 14.85 -9.11 23.41
C PRO A 130 14.64 -9.89 22.11
N HIS A 131 13.40 -9.93 21.64
CA HIS A 131 13.02 -10.55 20.38
C HIS A 131 12.09 -9.62 19.62
N LEU A 132 12.20 -9.66 18.28
CA LEU A 132 11.27 -8.97 17.40
C LEU A 132 9.86 -9.47 17.70
N PHE A 133 9.01 -8.57 18.16
CA PHE A 133 7.63 -8.87 18.51
C PHE A 133 6.69 -8.60 17.33
N ALA A 134 6.85 -7.45 16.68
CA ALA A 134 6.02 -7.06 15.55
C ALA A 134 6.82 -6.22 14.56
N SER A 135 6.49 -6.34 13.28
CA SER A 135 7.08 -5.54 12.21
C SER A 135 5.98 -5.15 11.23
N THR A 136 5.93 -3.89 10.80
CA THR A 136 5.17 -3.55 9.60
C THR A 136 5.85 -4.17 8.37
N PRO A 137 5.12 -4.39 7.26
CA PRO A 137 5.73 -4.85 6.01
C PRO A 137 6.84 -3.91 5.54
N TRP A 138 7.86 -4.47 4.89
CA TRP A 138 8.92 -3.68 4.26
C TRP A 138 8.41 -3.11 2.94
N ASN A 139 8.28 -1.79 2.78
CA ASN A 139 8.09 -1.24 1.44
C ASN A 139 8.99 -0.05 1.10
N ARG A 140 9.19 0.09 -0.20
CA ARG A 140 10.06 1.08 -0.81
C ARG A 140 9.34 2.42 -0.88
N GLY A 141 9.87 3.38 -0.16
CA GLY A 141 9.54 4.79 -0.23
C GLY A 141 8.91 5.30 1.06
N GLU A 142 8.81 4.48 2.09
CA GLU A 142 7.89 4.78 3.17
C GLU A 142 8.51 5.61 4.29
N ARG A 143 7.75 6.62 4.73
CA ARG A 143 8.00 7.30 6.00
C ARG A 143 7.18 6.57 7.05
N GLU A 144 7.83 6.24 8.14
CA GLU A 144 7.22 5.48 9.23
C GLU A 144 7.18 6.35 10.47
N ALA A 145 6.04 6.34 11.15
CA ALA A 145 5.90 6.88 12.49
C ALA A 145 5.10 5.90 13.32
N ILE A 146 5.33 5.90 14.63
CA ILE A 146 4.45 5.23 15.59
C ILE A 146 3.79 6.29 16.45
N VAL A 147 2.50 6.13 16.72
CA VAL A 147 1.66 7.12 17.39
C VAL A 147 1.00 6.46 18.57
N LYS A 148 0.93 7.15 19.70
CA LYS A 148 0.11 6.74 20.83
C LYS A 148 -1.26 7.40 20.75
N THR A 149 -2.29 6.60 20.94
CA THR A 149 -3.67 7.03 21.15
C THR A 149 -4.18 6.49 22.48
N ALA A 150 -5.35 6.98 22.92
CA ALA A 150 -6.04 6.44 24.09
C ALA A 150 -6.35 4.93 23.98
N HIS A 151 -6.37 4.38 22.77
CA HIS A 151 -6.70 2.99 22.47
C HIS A 151 -5.48 2.12 22.14
N GLY A 152 -4.27 2.67 22.16
CA GLY A 152 -3.03 1.91 21.97
C GLY A 152 -2.03 2.60 21.04
N TRP A 153 -1.16 1.80 20.45
CA TRP A 153 -0.11 2.27 19.55
C TRP A 153 -0.44 1.95 18.09
N VAL A 154 -0.17 2.90 17.20
CA VAL A 154 -0.50 2.82 15.78
C VAL A 154 0.73 3.17 14.97
N ALA A 155 1.20 2.28 14.11
CA ALA A 155 2.17 2.61 13.08
C ALA A 155 1.45 3.14 11.84
N THR A 156 2.02 4.15 11.19
CA THR A 156 1.51 4.70 9.94
C THR A 156 2.50 4.43 8.83
N THR A 157 1.97 3.93 7.71
CA THR A 157 2.73 3.67 6.50
C THR A 157 2.33 4.65 5.41
N ILE A 158 3.34 5.30 4.84
CA ILE A 158 3.17 6.35 3.83
C ILE A 158 3.85 5.90 2.54
N ASP A 159 3.12 5.69 1.45
CA ASP A 159 3.70 5.23 0.19
C ASP A 159 4.24 6.40 -0.66
N SER A 160 5.58 6.50 -0.81
CA SER A 160 6.20 7.42 -1.79
C SER A 160 6.53 6.79 -3.15
N SER A 161 6.14 5.54 -3.40
CA SER A 161 6.21 4.94 -4.75
C SER A 161 5.20 5.58 -5.72
N MET A 162 4.13 6.19 -5.19
CA MET A 162 3.21 7.03 -5.97
C MET A 162 3.82 8.35 -6.43
N ASP A 163 4.80 8.86 -5.68
CA ASP A 163 5.58 10.07 -6.02
C ASP A 163 6.38 9.92 -7.33
N ARG A 164 6.70 8.68 -7.74
CA ARG A 164 7.64 8.43 -8.86
C ARG A 164 6.98 8.11 -10.20
N ASN A 165 5.77 7.54 -10.22
CA ASN A 165 5.36 6.74 -11.39
C ASN A 165 4.11 7.21 -12.15
N ALA A 166 3.31 8.14 -11.64
CA ALA A 166 2.13 8.67 -12.36
C ALA A 166 2.22 10.16 -12.67
N PHE A 167 2.92 10.92 -11.83
CA PHE A 167 3.08 12.36 -11.95
C PHE A 167 4.57 12.67 -11.92
N ARG A 168 5.27 12.55 -13.07
CA ARG A 168 6.65 13.04 -13.22
C ARG A 168 6.65 14.56 -13.00
N GLY A 169 6.75 15.00 -11.75
CA GLY A 169 6.70 16.42 -11.39
C GLY A 169 6.37 16.76 -9.95
N HIS A 170 6.05 15.79 -9.08
CA HIS A 170 5.58 16.08 -7.71
C HIS A 170 6.50 15.47 -6.65
N PRO A 171 7.72 15.98 -6.41
CA PRO A 171 8.50 15.57 -5.25
C PRO A 171 7.80 16.03 -3.96
N GLY A 172 7.43 15.09 -3.07
CA GLY A 172 6.94 15.39 -1.71
C GLY A 172 5.52 14.91 -1.39
N THR A 173 4.89 14.07 -2.21
CA THR A 173 3.53 13.56 -1.95
C THR A 173 3.60 12.46 -0.90
N THR A 174 3.07 12.76 0.28
CA THR A 174 2.95 11.83 1.42
C THR A 174 1.56 11.20 1.35
N LEU A 175 1.40 10.09 0.61
CA LEU A 175 0.13 9.35 0.62
C LEU A 175 0.13 8.42 1.83
N THR A 176 -0.64 8.76 2.85
CA THR A 176 -0.88 7.81 3.95
C THR A 176 -1.78 6.69 3.40
N LEU A 177 -1.22 5.49 3.21
CA LEU A 177 -1.96 4.37 2.62
C LEU A 177 -2.54 3.42 3.65
N MET A 178 -1.87 3.26 4.80
CA MET A 178 -2.26 2.26 5.78
C MET A 178 -1.91 2.65 7.20
N GLN A 179 -2.82 2.33 8.13
CA GLN A 179 -2.57 2.39 9.56
C GLN A 179 -2.55 0.97 10.12
N TRP A 180 -1.64 0.72 11.06
CA TRP A 180 -1.43 -0.57 11.69
C TRP A 180 -1.57 -0.42 13.20
N ARG A 181 -2.59 -1.02 13.78
CA ARG A 181 -2.75 -1.08 15.24
C ARG A 181 -1.83 -2.15 15.80
N LEU A 182 -1.00 -1.79 16.76
CA LEU A 182 -0.19 -2.74 17.52
C LEU A 182 -1.08 -3.47 18.54
N THR A 183 -1.10 -4.79 18.48
CA THR A 183 -1.86 -5.68 19.38
C THR A 183 -0.95 -6.70 20.04
N ALA A 184 -1.47 -7.50 20.97
CA ALA A 184 -0.74 -8.62 21.57
C ALA A 184 -0.34 -9.72 20.56
N ALA A 185 -0.97 -9.76 19.39
CA ALA A 185 -0.62 -10.67 18.29
C ALA A 185 0.30 -10.02 17.24
N GLY A 186 0.73 -8.78 17.45
CA GLY A 186 1.50 -7.98 16.50
C GLY A 186 0.69 -6.89 15.81
N PHE A 187 1.17 -6.39 14.68
CA PHE A 187 0.49 -5.35 13.91
C PHE A 187 -0.71 -5.90 13.14
N VAL A 188 -1.85 -5.24 13.26
CA VAL A 188 -3.09 -5.54 12.55
C VAL A 188 -3.52 -4.30 11.77
N ILE A 189 -3.95 -4.48 10.52
CA ILE A 189 -4.45 -3.41 9.67
C ILE A 189 -5.67 -2.72 10.34
N ALA A 190 -5.66 -1.40 10.39
CA ALA A 190 -6.67 -0.56 11.04
C ALA A 190 -7.06 0.65 10.15
N PRO A 191 -7.62 0.40 8.95
CA PRO A 191 -7.84 1.43 7.95
C PRO A 191 -8.84 2.49 8.41
N GLU A 192 -9.74 2.16 9.34
CA GLU A 192 -10.71 3.08 9.92
C GLU A 192 -10.05 4.30 10.58
N LEU A 193 -8.81 4.16 11.05
CA LEU A 193 -8.03 5.25 11.64
C LEU A 193 -7.58 6.28 10.60
N GLY A 194 -7.48 5.89 9.33
CA GLY A 194 -7.19 6.79 8.21
C GLY A 194 -8.37 7.63 7.74
N LYS A 195 -9.59 7.30 8.18
CA LYS A 195 -10.82 7.93 7.67
C LYS A 195 -10.89 9.40 8.08
N ALA A 196 -11.01 10.30 7.10
CA ALA A 196 -11.13 11.74 7.33
C ALA A 196 -12.59 12.21 7.33
N SER A 197 -12.91 13.16 8.23
CA SER A 197 -14.17 13.89 8.20
C SER A 197 -14.16 15.01 7.15
N SER A 198 -15.31 15.69 6.98
CA SER A 198 -15.49 16.79 6.03
C SER A 198 -14.59 18.00 6.30
N ASP A 199 -14.06 18.11 7.51
CA ASP A 199 -13.08 19.12 7.92
C ASP A 199 -11.63 18.73 7.56
N GLY A 200 -11.43 17.59 6.90
CA GLY A 200 -10.10 17.09 6.52
C GLY A 200 -9.34 16.39 7.64
N THR A 201 -9.90 16.30 8.85
CA THR A 201 -9.20 15.67 9.99
C THR A 201 -9.45 14.16 10.01
N SER A 202 -8.38 13.36 10.04
CA SER A 202 -8.45 11.90 10.16
C SER A 202 -8.80 11.45 11.57
N GLU A 203 -9.37 10.25 11.69
CA GLU A 203 -9.67 9.64 12.99
C GLU A 203 -8.40 9.44 13.83
N LEU A 204 -7.29 9.04 13.22
CA LEU A 204 -5.98 8.97 13.88
C LEU A 204 -5.53 10.35 14.41
N SER A 205 -5.72 11.42 13.63
CA SER A 205 -5.35 12.78 14.04
C SER A 205 -6.14 13.23 15.28
N LYS A 206 -7.44 12.90 15.35
CA LYS A 206 -8.29 13.19 16.52
C LYS A 206 -7.88 12.43 17.77
N GLN A 207 -7.38 11.21 17.59
CA GLN A 207 -6.99 10.32 18.68
C GLN A 207 -5.52 10.43 19.09
N CYS A 208 -4.71 11.14 18.31
CA CYS A 208 -3.27 11.24 18.54
C CYS A 208 -2.96 12.02 19.82
N GLU A 209 -2.32 11.34 20.78
CA GLU A 209 -1.83 11.92 22.03
C GLU A 209 -0.36 12.33 21.92
N MET A 210 0.45 11.49 21.26
CA MET A 210 1.88 11.73 21.01
C MET A 210 2.36 10.96 19.79
N VAL A 211 3.34 11.53 19.08
CA VAL A 211 4.09 10.86 18.02
C VAL A 211 5.40 10.36 18.60
N GLY A 212 5.79 9.14 18.24
CA GLY A 212 7.09 8.56 18.56
C GLY A 212 8.18 9.18 17.70
N GLY A 213 9.21 9.73 18.34
CA GLY A 213 10.40 10.31 17.73
C GLY A 213 11.17 11.22 18.69
N TRP A 214 12.50 11.28 18.56
CA TRP A 214 13.40 11.99 19.48
C TRP A 214 13.29 13.53 19.40
N HIS A 215 12.56 14.06 18.41
CA HIS A 215 12.25 15.49 18.28
C HIS A 215 10.80 15.87 18.62
N GLY A 216 10.02 14.94 19.20
CA GLY A 216 8.68 15.19 19.72
C GLY A 216 7.79 16.11 18.87
N PRO A 217 7.67 15.85 17.56
CA PRO A 217 6.76 16.61 16.72
C PRO A 217 5.34 16.47 17.27
N ARG A 218 4.58 17.55 17.22
CA ARG A 218 3.18 17.53 17.64
C ARG A 218 2.41 16.63 16.69
N CYS A 219 1.30 16.05 17.13
CA CYS A 219 0.38 15.33 16.25
C CYS A 219 0.00 16.15 15.00
N SER A 220 -0.08 17.48 15.13
CA SER A 220 -0.31 18.42 14.02
C SER A 220 0.80 18.45 12.97
N ASP A 221 2.01 18.05 13.31
CA ASP A 221 3.17 18.10 12.39
C ASP A 221 3.20 16.86 11.48
N TYR A 222 2.55 15.76 11.91
CA TYR A 222 2.44 14.50 11.17
C TYR A 222 1.06 14.31 10.54
N PHE A 223 0.01 14.80 11.21
CA PHE A 223 -1.39 14.63 10.82
C PHE A 223 -2.14 15.95 10.82
N GLY A 224 -1.46 17.04 10.40
CA GLY A 224 -2.04 18.38 10.31
C GLY A 224 -3.40 18.40 9.61
N PRO A 225 -4.21 19.44 9.83
CA PRO A 225 -5.56 19.49 9.27
C PRO A 225 -5.47 19.33 7.75
N GLY A 226 -6.08 18.25 7.26
CA GLY A 226 -6.21 18.04 5.83
C GLY A 226 -7.14 19.08 5.21
N MET A 227 -7.25 19.05 3.89
CA MET A 227 -8.13 19.94 3.15
C MET A 227 -9.59 19.69 3.47
N THR A 228 -10.36 20.73 3.78
CA THR A 228 -11.81 20.61 3.95
C THR A 228 -12.51 20.21 2.64
N ASP A 229 -13.74 19.67 2.72
CA ASP A 229 -14.53 19.34 1.51
C ASP A 229 -14.71 20.57 0.59
N GLY A 230 -14.88 21.77 1.17
CA GLY A 230 -15.03 23.01 0.42
C GLY A 230 -13.75 23.43 -0.31
N GLU A 231 -12.62 23.47 0.41
CA GLU A 231 -11.32 23.80 -0.18
C GLU A 231 -10.93 22.81 -1.28
N MET A 232 -11.22 21.52 -1.09
CA MET A 232 -10.97 20.48 -2.07
C MET A 232 -11.77 20.70 -3.35
N ALA A 233 -13.08 20.96 -3.22
CA ALA A 233 -13.92 21.27 -4.37
C ALA A 233 -13.46 22.55 -5.10
N ASP A 234 -13.03 23.58 -4.37
CA ASP A 234 -12.49 24.82 -4.93
C ASP A 234 -11.21 24.60 -5.72
N GLN A 235 -10.28 23.82 -5.16
CA GLN A 235 -9.02 23.50 -5.84
C GLN A 235 -9.25 22.64 -7.07
N ILE A 236 -10.13 21.63 -7.01
CA ILE A 236 -10.50 20.82 -8.18
C ILE A 236 -11.09 21.72 -9.27
N ARG A 237 -12.06 22.59 -8.94
CA ARG A 237 -12.64 23.51 -9.92
C ARG A 237 -11.60 24.43 -10.55
N ALA A 238 -10.70 24.99 -9.74
CA ALA A 238 -9.62 25.85 -10.23
C ALA A 238 -8.67 25.10 -11.18
N THR A 239 -8.29 23.87 -10.85
CA THR A 239 -7.43 23.02 -11.69
C THR A 239 -8.11 22.66 -13.00
N VAL A 240 -9.36 22.20 -12.97
CA VAL A 240 -10.12 21.81 -14.16
C VAL A 240 -10.34 23.00 -15.09
N ALA A 241 -10.67 24.18 -14.55
CA ALA A 241 -10.82 25.41 -15.33
C ALA A 241 -9.51 25.82 -16.02
N ARG A 242 -8.36 25.72 -15.33
CA ARG A 242 -7.04 26.05 -15.89
C ARG A 242 -6.63 25.09 -17.01
N ALA A 243 -6.89 23.81 -16.83
CA ALA A 243 -6.56 22.76 -17.80
C ALA A 243 -7.53 22.71 -19.00
N LYS A 244 -8.59 23.53 -19.01
CA LYS A 244 -9.55 23.65 -20.13
C LYS A 244 -10.13 22.30 -20.61
N GLY A 245 -10.29 21.35 -19.69
CA GLY A 245 -10.81 20.02 -19.99
C GLY A 245 -9.79 19.01 -20.54
N ASP A 246 -8.49 19.33 -20.60
CA ASP A 246 -7.44 18.35 -20.88
C ASP A 246 -7.24 17.46 -19.64
N GLY A 247 -7.64 16.18 -19.74
CA GLY A 247 -7.54 15.22 -18.65
C GLY A 247 -6.11 14.95 -18.19
N ARG A 248 -5.12 15.00 -19.08
CA ARG A 248 -3.71 14.81 -18.73
C ARG A 248 -3.19 16.02 -17.96
N GLU A 249 -3.50 17.23 -18.41
CA GLU A 249 -3.11 18.44 -17.70
C GLU A 249 -3.80 18.56 -16.34
N ILE A 250 -5.06 18.10 -16.20
CA ILE A 250 -5.74 18.01 -14.90
C ILE A 250 -4.97 17.09 -13.96
N LEU A 251 -4.63 15.88 -14.42
CA LEU A 251 -3.85 14.92 -13.64
C LEU A 251 -2.51 15.54 -13.21
N GLU A 252 -1.75 16.11 -14.14
CA GLU A 252 -0.45 16.73 -13.87
C GLU A 252 -0.51 17.98 -12.96
N ARG A 253 -1.69 18.53 -12.66
CA ARG A 253 -1.86 19.74 -11.84
C ARG A 253 -2.75 19.55 -10.62
N LEU A 254 -3.30 18.35 -10.41
CA LEU A 254 -4.15 18.06 -9.27
C LEU A 254 -3.32 18.18 -7.99
N PRO A 255 -3.76 18.96 -6.99
CA PRO A 255 -3.04 19.09 -5.75
C PRO A 255 -2.92 17.75 -5.03
N ASN A 256 -1.76 17.51 -4.43
CA ASN A 256 -1.42 16.30 -3.71
C ASN A 256 -2.45 15.92 -2.64
N ASP A 257 -2.95 16.91 -1.90
CA ASP A 257 -3.95 16.69 -0.85
C ASP A 257 -5.31 16.22 -1.39
N VAL A 258 -5.66 16.60 -2.63
CA VAL A 258 -6.85 16.08 -3.32
C VAL A 258 -6.67 14.60 -3.64
N VAL A 259 -5.47 14.21 -4.12
CA VAL A 259 -5.17 12.81 -4.38
C VAL A 259 -5.18 12.02 -3.07
N ALA A 260 -4.56 12.53 -2.00
CA ALA A 260 -4.53 11.91 -0.68
C ALA A 260 -5.91 11.76 -0.02
N ALA A 261 -6.88 12.60 -0.39
CA ALA A 261 -8.25 12.49 0.11
C ALA A 261 -8.92 11.14 -0.26
N ILE A 262 -8.54 10.51 -1.37
CA ILE A 262 -9.04 9.17 -1.75
C ILE A 262 -8.56 8.13 -0.72
N GLY A 263 -7.27 8.14 -0.35
CA GLY A 263 -6.69 7.22 0.63
C GLY A 263 -7.26 7.37 2.05
N SER A 264 -7.88 8.51 2.35
CA SER A 264 -8.52 8.80 3.64
C SER A 264 -10.05 8.61 3.64
N GLY A 265 -10.59 7.86 2.68
CA GLY A 265 -12.02 7.51 2.67
C GLY A 265 -12.94 8.60 2.10
N ARG A 266 -12.40 9.58 1.35
CA ARG A 266 -13.17 10.70 0.75
C ARG A 266 -13.22 10.63 -0.79
N ALA A 267 -13.06 9.45 -1.37
CA ALA A 267 -13.06 9.27 -2.83
C ALA A 267 -14.36 9.76 -3.49
N SER A 268 -15.53 9.55 -2.87
CA SER A 268 -16.80 10.03 -3.41
C SER A 268 -16.80 11.54 -3.56
N ARG A 269 -16.28 12.27 -2.56
CA ARG A 269 -16.16 13.74 -2.60
C ARG A 269 -15.22 14.20 -3.70
N VAL A 270 -14.10 13.51 -3.90
CA VAL A 270 -13.15 13.81 -4.98
C VAL A 270 -13.81 13.59 -6.34
N PHE A 271 -14.42 12.43 -6.56
CA PHE A 271 -15.03 12.07 -7.85
C PHE A 271 -16.26 12.92 -8.18
N ASP A 272 -17.11 13.22 -7.19
CA ASP A 272 -18.26 14.11 -7.35
C ASP A 272 -17.80 15.53 -7.69
N SER A 273 -16.73 16.01 -7.03
CA SER A 273 -16.17 17.36 -7.29
C SER A 273 -15.54 17.45 -8.68
N LEU A 274 -14.85 16.39 -9.13
CA LEU A 274 -14.31 16.30 -10.49
C LEU A 274 -15.44 16.33 -11.53
N ALA A 275 -16.49 15.54 -11.33
CA ALA A 275 -17.65 15.52 -12.21
C ALA A 275 -18.36 16.89 -12.25
N ALA A 276 -18.59 17.51 -11.10
CA ALA A 276 -19.21 18.83 -10.99
C ALA A 276 -18.37 19.94 -11.62
N ALA A 277 -17.04 19.81 -11.60
CA ALA A 277 -16.11 20.72 -12.28
C ALA A 277 -16.04 20.51 -13.80
N GLY A 278 -16.66 19.44 -14.34
CA GLY A 278 -16.61 19.10 -15.76
C GLY A 278 -15.31 18.39 -16.18
N ALA A 279 -14.62 17.74 -15.25
CA ALA A 279 -13.44 16.94 -15.59
C ALA A 279 -13.84 15.74 -16.49
N PRO A 280 -13.02 15.39 -17.50
CA PRO A 280 -13.26 14.18 -18.29
C PRO A 280 -13.27 12.91 -17.40
N PRO A 281 -14.14 11.91 -17.68
CA PRO A 281 -14.21 10.67 -16.89
C PRO A 281 -12.89 9.91 -16.75
N MET A 282 -11.95 10.09 -17.68
CA MET A 282 -10.63 9.48 -17.61
C MET A 282 -9.84 9.89 -16.35
N VAL A 283 -10.06 11.09 -15.80
CA VAL A 283 -9.32 11.59 -14.63
C VAL A 283 -9.67 10.73 -13.41
N SER A 284 -10.96 10.57 -13.12
CA SER A 284 -11.44 9.73 -12.02
C SER A 284 -11.03 8.26 -12.19
N ARG A 285 -10.97 7.76 -13.43
CA ARG A 285 -10.48 6.39 -13.70
C ARG A 285 -9.01 6.21 -13.35
N VAL A 286 -8.15 7.12 -13.81
CA VAL A 286 -6.72 7.04 -13.53
C VAL A 286 -6.51 7.12 -12.02
N LEU A 287 -7.17 8.04 -11.32
CA LEU A 287 -7.08 8.17 -9.87
C LEU A 287 -7.55 6.91 -9.13
N ALA A 288 -8.72 6.34 -9.50
CA ALA A 288 -9.18 5.09 -8.92
C ALA A 288 -8.18 3.95 -9.13
N GLN A 289 -7.68 3.81 -10.37
CA GLN A 289 -6.75 2.75 -10.73
C GLN A 289 -5.39 2.88 -10.02
N LEU A 290 -4.92 4.10 -9.74
CA LEU A 290 -3.71 4.32 -8.94
C LEU A 290 -3.84 3.70 -7.55
N TYR A 291 -4.95 3.96 -6.86
CA TYR A 291 -5.20 3.38 -5.55
C TYR A 291 -5.41 1.86 -5.61
N LEU A 292 -6.07 1.38 -6.66
CA LEU A 292 -6.32 -0.04 -6.88
C LEU A 292 -5.06 -0.84 -7.27
N GLN A 293 -3.97 -0.17 -7.62
CA GLN A 293 -2.65 -0.79 -7.83
C GLN A 293 -1.89 -1.04 -6.52
N SER A 294 -2.29 -0.39 -5.41
CA SER A 294 -1.64 -0.60 -4.13
C SER A 294 -1.80 -2.04 -3.64
N PRO A 295 -0.81 -2.66 -2.99
CA PRO A 295 -1.00 -3.92 -2.26
C PRO A 295 -2.15 -3.86 -1.25
N TYR A 296 -2.47 -2.65 -0.77
CA TYR A 296 -3.49 -2.37 0.23
C TYR A 296 -4.84 -1.93 -0.37
N TRP A 297 -5.07 -2.15 -1.67
CA TRP A 297 -6.31 -1.71 -2.31
C TRP A 297 -7.61 -2.22 -1.67
N PRO A 298 -7.71 -3.46 -1.10
CA PRO A 298 -8.96 -3.92 -0.49
C PRO A 298 -9.36 -3.03 0.69
N GLU A 299 -8.37 -2.47 1.38
CA GLU A 299 -8.58 -1.62 2.55
C GLU A 299 -9.00 -0.21 2.12
N VAL A 300 -8.44 0.30 1.02
CA VAL A 300 -8.90 1.54 0.38
C VAL A 300 -10.36 1.39 -0.09
N VAL A 301 -10.72 0.22 -0.64
CA VAL A 301 -12.10 -0.10 -1.02
C VAL A 301 -13.02 -0.13 0.19
N LYS A 302 -12.62 -0.78 1.30
CA LYS A 302 -13.41 -0.77 2.54
C LYS A 302 -13.62 0.64 3.09
N LEU A 303 -12.62 1.53 2.97
CA LEU A 303 -12.72 2.92 3.41
C LEU A 303 -13.71 3.75 2.59
N ASN A 304 -13.74 3.53 1.28
CA ASN A 304 -14.49 4.35 0.33
C ASN A 304 -15.79 3.72 -0.20
N SER A 305 -16.03 2.44 0.08
CA SER A 305 -16.95 1.54 -0.61
C SER A 305 -16.51 1.10 -2.01
N LEU A 306 -16.90 -0.14 -2.35
CA LEU A 306 -16.67 -0.74 -3.67
C LEU A 306 -17.28 0.08 -4.80
N ALA A 307 -18.54 0.50 -4.63
CA ALA A 307 -19.27 1.26 -5.64
C ALA A 307 -18.57 2.58 -5.98
N THR A 308 -18.01 3.27 -4.98
CA THR A 308 -17.27 4.53 -5.19
C THR A 308 -15.94 4.30 -5.89
N MET A 309 -15.16 3.30 -5.47
CA MET A 309 -13.83 3.07 -6.06
C MET A 309 -13.89 2.47 -7.46
N LEU A 310 -14.86 1.60 -7.73
CA LEU A 310 -14.99 0.94 -9.03
C LEU A 310 -15.91 1.67 -10.00
N GLY A 311 -16.82 2.53 -9.52
CA GLY A 311 -17.73 3.31 -10.36
C GLY A 311 -17.05 4.11 -11.48
N PRO A 312 -15.89 4.77 -11.25
CA PRO A 312 -15.15 5.41 -12.33
C PRO A 312 -14.75 4.43 -13.44
N LEU A 313 -14.37 3.21 -13.10
CA LEU A 313 -13.82 2.21 -14.01
C LEU A 313 -14.87 1.55 -14.92
N THR A 314 -16.16 1.58 -14.55
CA THR A 314 -17.25 0.98 -15.33
C THR A 314 -17.79 1.87 -16.44
N SER A 315 -17.29 3.10 -16.59
CA SER A 315 -17.80 4.00 -17.62
C SER A 315 -17.33 3.59 -19.04
N ASN A 316 -18.27 3.62 -20.00
CA ASN A 316 -18.20 2.99 -21.34
C ASN A 316 -17.16 3.55 -22.35
N THR A 317 -16.11 4.27 -21.93
CA THR A 317 -15.09 4.71 -22.91
C THR A 317 -13.92 3.74 -22.97
N PRO A 318 -13.54 3.24 -24.17
CA PRO A 318 -12.36 2.43 -24.33
C PRO A 318 -11.16 3.34 -24.05
N VAL A 319 -10.36 3.01 -23.03
CA VAL A 319 -8.92 3.24 -22.86
C VAL A 319 -8.64 3.17 -21.36
N ILE A 320 -8.19 1.99 -20.92
CA ILE A 320 -7.49 1.81 -19.64
C ILE A 320 -6.00 1.48 -19.90
N ALA A 321 -5.65 1.05 -21.13
CA ALA A 321 -4.36 0.42 -21.41
C ALA A 321 -3.16 1.36 -21.59
N GLU A 322 -3.35 2.65 -21.90
CA GLU A 322 -2.23 3.55 -22.24
C GLU A 322 -1.80 4.52 -21.13
N ALA A 323 -2.66 4.80 -20.14
CA ALA A 323 -2.43 5.92 -19.23
C ALA A 323 -1.69 5.58 -17.94
N ILE A 324 -1.47 4.29 -17.62
CA ILE A 324 -0.90 3.91 -16.33
C ILE A 324 0.31 3.02 -16.55
N ALA A 325 1.47 3.65 -16.44
CA ALA A 325 2.80 3.07 -16.58
C ALA A 325 3.17 2.14 -15.41
N ARG A 326 2.33 1.16 -15.05
CA ARG A 326 2.63 0.21 -13.97
C ARG A 326 2.35 -1.24 -14.36
N ASP A 327 3.17 -2.09 -13.76
CA ASP A 327 3.14 -3.55 -13.76
C ASP A 327 1.89 -4.16 -13.10
N ARG A 328 0.85 -3.39 -12.76
CA ARG A 328 -0.37 -3.94 -12.16
C ARG A 328 -1.61 -3.23 -12.71
N LEU A 329 -2.62 -3.97 -13.11
CA LEU A 329 -3.90 -3.47 -13.61
C LEU A 329 -5.02 -4.21 -12.88
N LEU A 330 -6.11 -3.49 -12.58
CA LEU A 330 -7.31 -4.07 -11.99
C LEU A 330 -8.50 -3.74 -12.88
N TRP A 331 -9.11 -4.75 -13.46
CA TRP A 331 -10.20 -4.58 -14.42
C TRP A 331 -11.52 -4.98 -13.77
N PRO A 332 -12.52 -4.09 -13.64
CA PRO A 332 -13.82 -4.45 -13.09
C PRO A 332 -14.57 -5.37 -14.05
N LEU A 333 -15.19 -6.41 -13.50
CA LEU A 333 -16.05 -7.34 -14.23
C LEU A 333 -17.50 -7.05 -13.82
N SER A 334 -18.28 -6.54 -14.76
CA SER A 334 -19.69 -6.21 -14.58
C SER A 334 -20.46 -6.52 -15.86
N VAL A 335 -21.75 -6.79 -15.73
CA VAL A 335 -22.69 -6.66 -16.85
C VAL A 335 -22.81 -5.17 -17.21
N LEU A 336 -23.07 -4.85 -18.48
CA LEU A 336 -23.17 -3.47 -18.94
C LEU A 336 -24.21 -2.67 -18.10
N GLY A 337 -23.75 -1.64 -17.39
CA GLY A 337 -24.59 -0.82 -16.52
C GLY A 337 -25.02 -1.50 -15.21
N GLY A 338 -24.58 -2.74 -14.96
CA GLY A 338 -24.80 -3.49 -13.72
C GLY A 338 -23.74 -3.23 -12.65
N PRO A 339 -23.91 -3.82 -11.44
CA PRO A 339 -22.90 -3.76 -10.39
C PRO A 339 -21.64 -4.51 -10.80
N VAL A 340 -20.51 -4.15 -10.17
CA VAL A 340 -19.28 -4.94 -10.30
C VAL A 340 -19.43 -6.23 -9.52
N LEU A 341 -19.25 -7.35 -10.21
CA LEU A 341 -19.38 -8.71 -9.66
C LEU A 341 -18.04 -9.33 -9.30
N GLY A 342 -16.94 -8.81 -9.84
CA GLY A 342 -15.58 -9.26 -9.54
C GLY A 342 -14.54 -8.41 -10.27
N LEU A 343 -13.28 -8.82 -10.17
CA LEU A 343 -12.14 -8.07 -10.66
C LEU A 343 -11.17 -9.00 -11.38
N LEU A 344 -10.57 -8.55 -12.48
CA LEU A 344 -9.40 -9.20 -13.06
C LEU A 344 -8.18 -8.35 -12.74
N GLU A 345 -7.37 -8.84 -11.81
CA GLU A 345 -6.04 -8.31 -11.54
C GLU A 345 -5.04 -8.89 -12.55
N GLN A 346 -4.21 -8.03 -13.12
CA GLN A 346 -3.07 -8.43 -13.93
C GLN A 346 -1.81 -7.78 -13.36
N THR A 347 -0.81 -8.57 -13.03
CA THR A 347 0.53 -8.11 -12.66
C THR A 347 1.51 -8.48 -13.76
N CYS A 348 2.14 -7.52 -14.43
CA CYS A 348 3.11 -7.73 -15.49
C CYS A 348 4.54 -7.65 -14.99
N GLY A 349 5.26 -8.76 -15.00
CA GLY A 349 6.71 -8.76 -14.79
C GLY A 349 7.49 -8.79 -16.11
N PRO A 350 8.82 -8.58 -16.05
CA PRO A 350 9.69 -8.59 -17.23
C PRO A 350 9.83 -9.98 -17.89
N VAL A 351 9.51 -11.05 -17.16
CA VAL A 351 9.60 -12.45 -17.63
C VAL A 351 8.22 -13.10 -17.61
N GLU A 352 7.55 -13.02 -16.47
CA GLU A 352 6.22 -13.59 -16.26
C GLU A 352 5.24 -12.51 -15.80
N SER A 353 4.00 -12.64 -16.24
CA SER A 353 2.87 -11.93 -15.67
C SER A 353 1.91 -12.91 -15.00
N ARG A 354 1.22 -12.44 -13.98
CA ARG A 354 0.18 -13.17 -13.27
C ARG A 354 -1.16 -12.48 -13.51
N GLN A 355 -2.19 -13.25 -13.81
CA GLN A 355 -3.57 -12.77 -13.86
C GLN A 355 -4.38 -13.47 -12.77
N ARG A 356 -5.15 -12.72 -11.99
CA ARG A 356 -5.97 -13.25 -10.89
C ARG A 356 -7.40 -12.75 -11.06
N LEU A 357 -8.33 -13.67 -11.18
CA LEU A 357 -9.74 -13.40 -11.04
C LEU A 357 -10.06 -13.33 -9.55
N LEU A 358 -10.57 -12.20 -9.12
CA LEU A 358 -10.95 -11.93 -7.75
C LEU A 358 -12.47 -11.75 -7.67
N ASP A 359 -13.04 -12.08 -6.53
CA ASP A 359 -14.38 -11.61 -6.17
C ASP A 359 -14.38 -10.08 -5.97
N ALA A 360 -15.56 -9.53 -5.71
CA ALA A 360 -15.74 -8.11 -5.48
C ALA A 360 -14.97 -7.57 -4.24
N ASP A 361 -14.64 -8.44 -3.28
CA ASP A 361 -13.94 -8.10 -2.03
C ASP A 361 -12.41 -8.35 -2.11
N GLY A 362 -11.93 -8.88 -3.24
CA GLY A 362 -10.52 -9.16 -3.49
C GLY A 362 -10.06 -10.57 -3.14
N GLY A 363 -10.97 -11.46 -2.75
CA GLY A 363 -10.70 -12.88 -2.58
C GLY A 363 -10.37 -13.53 -3.92
N GLU A 364 -9.26 -14.25 -4.01
CA GLU A 364 -8.88 -14.93 -5.25
C GLU A 364 -9.82 -16.09 -5.55
N LEU A 365 -10.40 -16.08 -6.74
CA LEU A 365 -11.27 -17.12 -7.26
C LEU A 365 -10.53 -18.06 -8.21
N ALA A 366 -9.65 -17.50 -9.05
CA ALA A 366 -8.82 -18.27 -9.98
C ALA A 366 -7.60 -17.47 -10.45
N SER A 367 -6.58 -18.13 -11.00
CA SER A 367 -5.41 -17.44 -11.55
C SER A 367 -4.79 -18.13 -12.76
N SER A 368 -4.02 -17.36 -13.53
CA SER A 368 -3.21 -17.78 -14.67
C SER A 368 -1.83 -17.10 -14.62
N VAL A 369 -0.87 -17.71 -15.30
CA VAL A 369 0.47 -17.16 -15.51
C VAL A 369 0.79 -17.14 -17.00
N ALA A 370 1.43 -16.08 -17.45
CA ALA A 370 1.75 -15.85 -18.84
C ALA A 370 3.18 -15.35 -19.03
N ALA A 371 3.80 -15.74 -20.15
CA ALA A 371 5.02 -15.11 -20.60
C ALA A 371 4.73 -13.72 -21.15
N GLY A 372 5.50 -12.71 -20.72
CA GLY A 372 5.25 -11.31 -21.05
C GLY A 372 3.94 -10.78 -20.44
N CYS A 373 3.42 -9.66 -20.96
CA CYS A 373 2.24 -8.98 -20.43
C CYS A 373 1.06 -9.11 -21.42
N PRO A 374 0.08 -10.00 -21.16
CA PRO A 374 -1.11 -10.16 -21.99
C PRO A 374 -1.91 -8.87 -22.13
N ARG A 375 -2.60 -8.69 -23.25
CA ARG A 375 -3.55 -7.59 -23.42
C ARG A 375 -4.93 -8.03 -22.94
N ILE A 376 -5.51 -7.32 -21.98
CA ILE A 376 -6.89 -7.57 -21.56
C ILE A 376 -7.86 -6.97 -22.59
N GLN A 377 -8.89 -7.75 -22.90
CA GLN A 377 -10.01 -7.37 -23.74
C GLN A 377 -11.31 -7.73 -23.01
N ALA A 378 -12.32 -6.87 -23.12
CA ALA A 378 -13.67 -7.23 -22.74
C ALA A 378 -14.14 -8.44 -23.56
N THR A 379 -14.92 -9.32 -22.97
CA THR A 379 -15.56 -10.43 -23.69
C THR A 379 -16.47 -9.83 -24.78
N THR A 380 -16.51 -10.49 -25.94
CA THR A 380 -17.02 -9.91 -27.20
C THR A 380 -18.55 -9.78 -27.29
N ARG A 381 -19.28 -9.96 -26.19
CA ARG A 381 -20.70 -9.63 -26.05
C ARG A 381 -20.92 -9.02 -24.66
N PRO A 382 -21.01 -7.68 -24.55
CA PRO A 382 -21.11 -6.94 -23.29
C PRO A 382 -22.38 -7.20 -22.46
N ASP A 383 -23.29 -8.04 -22.94
CA ASP A 383 -24.70 -7.84 -22.61
C ASP A 383 -25.16 -8.69 -21.42
N ASP A 384 -24.54 -9.84 -21.13
CA ASP A 384 -25.12 -10.81 -20.18
C ASP A 384 -24.15 -11.39 -19.12
N VAL A 385 -22.83 -11.31 -19.28
CA VAL A 385 -21.89 -12.02 -18.37
C VAL A 385 -20.66 -11.18 -18.02
N ALA A 386 -20.35 -11.12 -16.72
CA ALA A 386 -19.13 -10.53 -16.20
C ALA A 386 -17.91 -11.45 -16.43
N GLY A 387 -17.12 -11.13 -17.45
CA GLY A 387 -15.90 -11.86 -17.79
C GLY A 387 -14.91 -11.01 -18.59
N ALA A 388 -13.67 -11.48 -18.68
CA ALA A 388 -12.61 -10.82 -19.44
C ALA A 388 -11.71 -11.84 -20.13
N MET A 389 -11.08 -11.41 -21.23
CA MET A 389 -10.17 -12.25 -21.99
C MET A 389 -8.77 -11.63 -21.97
N ALA A 390 -7.78 -12.38 -21.51
CA ALA A 390 -6.37 -12.03 -21.68
C ALA A 390 -5.85 -12.63 -22.99
N VAL A 391 -5.34 -11.78 -23.88
CA VAL A 391 -4.75 -12.19 -25.16
C VAL A 391 -3.23 -12.11 -25.04
N HIS A 392 -2.58 -13.26 -25.17
CA HIS A 392 -1.14 -13.41 -25.02
C HIS A 392 -0.42 -13.07 -26.34
N SER A 393 0.87 -12.77 -26.26
CA SER A 393 1.69 -12.39 -27.43
C SER A 393 1.87 -13.54 -28.44
N ASP A 394 1.82 -14.78 -27.96
CA ASP A 394 1.85 -16.02 -28.76
C ASP A 394 0.48 -16.37 -29.38
N GLY A 395 -0.56 -15.58 -29.10
CA GLY A 395 -1.92 -15.80 -29.60
C GLY A 395 -2.78 -16.70 -28.71
N ARG A 396 -2.23 -17.26 -27.62
CA ARG A 396 -3.01 -17.94 -26.57
C ARG A 396 -4.04 -16.97 -25.98
N ARG A 397 -5.17 -17.51 -25.54
CA ARG A 397 -6.24 -16.73 -24.91
C ARG A 397 -6.66 -17.38 -23.60
N ASP A 398 -6.66 -16.60 -22.53
CA ASP A 398 -7.22 -17.03 -21.25
C ASP A 398 -8.52 -16.28 -21.02
N LEU A 399 -9.61 -17.03 -20.85
CA LEU A 399 -10.93 -16.50 -20.56
C LEU A 399 -11.19 -16.60 -19.06
N PHE A 400 -11.31 -15.45 -18.41
CA PHE A 400 -11.63 -15.31 -16.98
C PHE A 400 -13.13 -15.09 -16.83
N ILE A 401 -13.80 -15.96 -16.09
CA ILE A 401 -15.25 -16.03 -16.01
C ILE A 401 -15.69 -16.08 -14.55
N LEU A 402 -16.59 -15.19 -14.14
CA LEU A 402 -17.30 -15.34 -12.88
C LEU A 402 -18.43 -16.35 -13.05
N THR A 403 -18.49 -17.34 -12.16
CA THR A 403 -19.53 -18.36 -12.13
C THR A 403 -20.24 -18.31 -10.78
N ARG A 404 -21.35 -19.03 -10.64
CA ARG A 404 -22.01 -19.18 -9.34
C ARG A 404 -21.18 -19.94 -8.31
N GLN A 405 -20.29 -20.82 -8.76
CA GLN A 405 -19.40 -21.59 -7.88
C GLN A 405 -18.12 -20.83 -7.50
N GLY A 406 -17.89 -19.65 -8.09
CA GLY A 406 -16.72 -18.83 -7.84
C GLY A 406 -16.22 -18.19 -9.13
N GLY A 407 -15.03 -18.59 -9.56
CA GLY A 407 -14.40 -18.07 -10.78
C GLY A 407 -13.59 -19.14 -11.50
N LEU A 408 -13.50 -19.01 -12.82
CA LEU A 408 -12.85 -19.98 -13.69
C LEU A 408 -11.91 -19.29 -14.67
N VAL A 409 -10.78 -19.94 -14.97
CA VAL A 409 -9.93 -19.62 -16.11
C VAL A 409 -9.99 -20.76 -17.12
N ILE A 410 -10.36 -20.43 -18.36
CA ILE A 410 -10.33 -21.38 -19.48
C ILE A 410 -9.20 -20.98 -20.43
N HIS A 411 -8.23 -21.88 -20.60
CA HIS A 411 -7.15 -21.71 -21.56
C HIS A 411 -7.60 -22.15 -22.95
N ARG A 412 -7.31 -21.34 -23.96
CA ARG A 412 -7.73 -21.64 -25.33
C ARG A 412 -6.65 -21.44 -26.37
N ASP A 413 -6.51 -22.49 -27.17
CA ASP A 413 -5.82 -22.48 -28.45
C ASP A 413 -6.85 -22.31 -29.60
N GLY A 414 -6.69 -21.31 -30.48
CA GLY A 414 -7.43 -21.20 -31.74
C GLY A 414 -8.57 -20.17 -31.85
N LYS A 415 -9.27 -20.18 -33.01
CA LYS A 415 -10.16 -19.11 -33.53
C LYS A 415 -11.68 -19.38 -33.53
N GLY A 416 -12.21 -20.32 -32.74
CA GLY A 416 -13.68 -20.48 -32.68
C GLY A 416 -14.36 -19.36 -31.88
N TRP A 417 -15.69 -19.28 -31.91
CA TRP A 417 -16.45 -18.37 -31.03
C TRP A 417 -16.97 -19.15 -29.82
N LEU A 418 -16.88 -18.55 -28.64
CA LEU A 418 -17.48 -19.04 -27.40
C LEU A 418 -18.50 -18.00 -26.96
N SER A 419 -19.71 -18.42 -26.62
CA SER A 419 -20.66 -17.56 -25.91
C SER A 419 -20.75 -18.04 -24.48
N LEU A 420 -20.67 -17.12 -23.53
CA LEU A 420 -21.04 -17.39 -22.15
C LEU A 420 -22.55 -17.22 -22.04
N VAL A 421 -23.20 -18.05 -21.24
CA VAL A 421 -24.63 -17.99 -20.99
C VAL A 421 -24.86 -17.90 -19.50
N ASP A 422 -25.66 -16.91 -19.13
CA ASP A 422 -26.20 -16.67 -17.80
C ASP A 422 -27.70 -16.97 -17.87
N ASN A 423 -28.13 -18.07 -17.23
CA ASN A 423 -29.51 -18.52 -17.34
C ASN A 423 -30.45 -17.76 -16.37
N ASP A 424 -29.94 -17.14 -15.31
CA ASP A 424 -30.74 -16.43 -14.31
C ASP A 424 -30.56 -14.91 -14.31
N GLN A 425 -29.73 -14.38 -15.21
CA GLN A 425 -29.46 -12.96 -15.40
C GLN A 425 -28.83 -12.31 -14.17
N ASP A 426 -28.04 -13.05 -13.39
CA ASP A 426 -27.29 -12.54 -12.23
C ASP A 426 -25.91 -11.94 -12.61
N GLY A 427 -25.56 -12.03 -13.89
CA GLY A 427 -24.31 -11.62 -14.51
C GLY A 427 -23.18 -12.64 -14.40
N ARG A 428 -23.43 -13.84 -13.88
CA ARG A 428 -22.45 -14.93 -13.74
C ARG A 428 -22.78 -16.00 -14.77
N ALA A 429 -21.73 -16.59 -15.35
CA ALA A 429 -21.90 -17.62 -16.34
C ALA A 429 -22.30 -18.96 -15.69
N ASP A 430 -23.32 -19.60 -16.23
CA ASP A 430 -23.71 -20.97 -15.93
C ASP A 430 -23.16 -21.96 -16.97
N GLU A 431 -23.06 -21.53 -18.23
CA GLU A 431 -22.67 -22.38 -19.35
C GLU A 431 -21.72 -21.67 -20.31
N ILE A 432 -20.94 -22.47 -21.04
CA ILE A 432 -20.21 -22.04 -22.22
C ILE A 432 -20.73 -22.76 -23.45
N HIS A 433 -21.08 -21.98 -24.46
CA HIS A 433 -21.56 -22.47 -25.76
C HIS A 433 -20.43 -22.42 -26.77
N ILE A 434 -20.11 -23.57 -27.35
CA ILE A 434 -19.08 -23.76 -28.37
C ILE A 434 -19.77 -23.90 -29.73
N TYR A 435 -19.41 -23.02 -30.67
CA TYR A 435 -19.90 -23.09 -32.04
C TYR A 435 -18.91 -23.86 -32.91
N ALA A 436 -19.29 -25.08 -33.32
CA ALA A 436 -18.54 -25.95 -34.21
C ALA A 436 -19.49 -26.58 -35.24
N ASP A 437 -19.10 -26.62 -36.52
CA ASP A 437 -19.87 -27.24 -37.62
C ASP A 437 -21.37 -26.89 -37.68
N LYS A 438 -21.71 -25.61 -37.45
CA LYS A 438 -23.09 -25.10 -37.41
C LYS A 438 -23.97 -25.69 -36.29
N LYS A 439 -23.37 -26.41 -35.34
CA LYS A 439 -24.02 -26.88 -34.11
C LYS A 439 -23.54 -26.04 -32.93
N ILE A 440 -24.39 -26.02 -31.89
CA ILE A 440 -24.09 -25.39 -30.62
C ILE A 440 -23.95 -26.52 -29.61
N TYR A 441 -22.80 -26.57 -28.95
CA TYR A 441 -22.53 -27.49 -27.86
C TYR A 441 -22.47 -26.69 -26.56
N SER A 442 -23.25 -27.10 -25.56
CA SER A 442 -23.35 -26.43 -24.28
C SER A 442 -22.62 -27.23 -23.21
N CYS A 443 -21.64 -26.60 -22.56
CA CYS A 443 -20.90 -27.18 -21.44
C CYS A 443 -21.20 -26.40 -20.15
N PRO A 444 -21.60 -27.07 -19.06
CA PRO A 444 -21.83 -26.41 -17.78
C PRO A 444 -20.51 -25.92 -17.17
N LEU A 445 -20.55 -24.74 -16.55
CA LEU A 445 -19.43 -24.08 -15.86
C LEU A 445 -19.48 -24.38 -14.36
N THR A 446 -19.33 -25.66 -14.03
CA THR A 446 -19.32 -26.14 -12.65
C THR A 446 -17.91 -26.06 -12.05
N ASP A 447 -16.95 -26.77 -12.64
CA ASP A 447 -15.52 -26.68 -12.31
C ASP A 447 -14.65 -26.76 -13.57
N ALA A 448 -13.37 -26.39 -13.43
CA ALA A 448 -12.44 -26.32 -14.56
C ALA A 448 -12.25 -27.64 -15.29
N ALA A 449 -12.17 -28.75 -14.56
CA ALA A 449 -11.92 -30.07 -15.13
C ALA A 449 -13.16 -30.55 -15.89
N GLY A 450 -14.34 -30.45 -15.29
CA GLY A 450 -15.60 -30.84 -15.92
C GLY A 450 -15.93 -29.99 -17.16
N THR A 451 -15.64 -28.67 -17.12
CA THR A 451 -15.79 -27.82 -18.29
C THR A 451 -14.80 -28.19 -19.41
N MET A 452 -13.53 -28.43 -19.09
CA MET A 452 -12.52 -28.79 -20.09
C MET A 452 -12.76 -30.18 -20.68
N ASP A 453 -13.16 -31.17 -19.87
CA ASP A 453 -13.54 -32.50 -20.34
C ASP A 453 -14.69 -32.43 -21.35
N CYS A 454 -15.68 -31.58 -21.08
CA CYS A 454 -16.79 -31.33 -21.99
C CYS A 454 -16.32 -30.67 -23.30
N VAL A 455 -15.45 -29.66 -23.21
CA VAL A 455 -14.86 -28.97 -24.37
C VAL A 455 -14.05 -29.93 -25.23
N ASP A 456 -13.23 -30.78 -24.61
CA ASP A 456 -12.32 -31.71 -25.29
C ASP A 456 -13.07 -32.86 -25.96
N GLN A 457 -14.17 -33.33 -25.38
CA GLN A 457 -15.06 -34.31 -26.02
C GLN A 457 -15.59 -33.81 -27.37
N PHE A 458 -15.83 -32.50 -27.51
CA PHE A 458 -16.29 -31.92 -28.77
C PHE A 458 -15.15 -31.68 -29.77
N ARG A 459 -13.94 -31.35 -29.30
CA ARG A 459 -12.75 -31.26 -30.16
C ARG A 459 -12.31 -32.61 -30.73
N ALA A 460 -12.44 -33.69 -29.95
CA ALA A 460 -12.10 -35.03 -30.40
C ALA A 460 -13.12 -35.63 -31.40
N ALA A 461 -14.27 -34.98 -31.57
CA ALA A 461 -15.32 -35.36 -32.52
C ALA A 461 -15.23 -34.61 -33.86
N GLU A 462 -14.33 -33.61 -33.98
CA GLU A 462 -13.87 -32.98 -35.23
C GLU A 462 -12.75 -33.81 -35.87
#